data_AF-A0A2J1DR89-F1
#
_entry.id   AF-A0A2J1DR89-F1
#
_cell.length_a   1.000
_cell.length_b   1.000
_cell.length_c   1.000
_cell.angle_alpha   90.00
_cell.angle_beta   90.00
_cell.angle_gamma   90.00
#
_symmetry.space_group_name_H-M   'P 1'
#
loop_
_entity.id
_entity.type
_entity.pdbx_description
1 polymer ?
#
loop_
_entity_poly.entity_id
_entity_poly.type
_entity_poly.pdbx_seq_one_letter_code
_entity_poly.pdbx_strand_id
1 'polypeptide(L)'
;MLGYYLWTIGCQMNQAESDRLGRLFELWGYSLADKAEDAELVLVNSCVVREHAENKVVNRLHLLRSLKNKNPKLKIALTGCLVGQDISLIKKKFPFVDYIFGPGSMPDWRDSGRVYSAA
;
A
#
# COMPACT_ATOMS: atom_id res chain seq x y z
N MET A 1 14.78 5.36 -10.79
CA MET A 1 13.70 4.34 -10.79
C MET A 1 12.86 4.62 -9.55
N LEU A 2 11.53 4.55 -9.65
CA LEU A 2 10.66 4.78 -8.48
C LEU A 2 10.67 3.51 -7.60
N GLY A 3 10.84 3.65 -6.30
CA GLY A 3 10.83 2.58 -5.32
C GLY A 3 9.43 2.23 -4.83
N TYR A 4 9.16 0.94 -4.61
CA TYR A 4 7.99 0.48 -3.85
C TYR A 4 8.42 -0.35 -2.65
N TYR A 5 7.66 -0.26 -1.56
CA TYR A 5 7.88 -1.06 -0.35
C TYR A 5 6.60 -1.82 0.03
N LEU A 6 6.74 -3.11 0.32
CA LEU A 6 5.65 -3.96 0.77
C LEU A 6 5.71 -4.14 2.28
N TRP A 7 4.66 -3.75 2.97
CA TRP A 7 4.45 -4.11 4.36
C TRP A 7 3.25 -5.05 4.47
N THR A 8 3.53 -6.32 4.77
CA THR A 8 2.53 -7.37 4.81
C THR A 8 2.37 -7.87 6.24
N ILE A 9 1.13 -7.96 6.72
CA ILE A 9 0.79 -8.60 8.00
C ILE A 9 -0.46 -9.44 7.83
N GLY A 10 -0.44 -10.70 8.25
CA GLY A 10 -1.61 -11.56 8.07
C GLY A 10 -1.26 -13.02 7.85
N CYS A 11 -1.99 -13.67 6.95
CA CYS A 11 -1.80 -15.08 6.61
C CYS A 11 -1.05 -15.24 5.27
N GLN A 12 -0.89 -16.48 4.84
CA GLN A 12 -0.25 -16.83 3.55
C GLN A 12 -0.94 -16.17 2.35
N MET A 13 -2.25 -15.91 2.43
CA MET A 13 -2.97 -15.23 1.35
C MET A 13 -2.52 -13.77 1.18
N ASN A 14 -2.23 -13.05 2.27
CA ASN A 14 -1.69 -11.69 2.18
C ASN A 14 -0.29 -11.68 1.57
N GLN A 15 0.54 -12.67 1.91
CA GLN A 15 1.87 -12.79 1.31
C GLN A 15 1.76 -13.04 -0.20
N ALA A 16 0.93 -14.00 -0.62
CA ALA A 16 0.71 -14.30 -2.03
C ALA A 16 0.14 -13.09 -2.81
N GLU A 17 -0.78 -12.34 -2.19
CA GLU A 17 -1.31 -11.10 -2.75
C GLU A 17 -0.25 -10.01 -2.86
N SER A 18 0.57 -9.82 -1.83
CA SER A 18 1.68 -8.85 -1.86
C SER A 18 2.71 -9.20 -2.92
N ASP A 19 3.04 -10.48 -3.11
CA ASP A 19 3.94 -10.92 -4.19
C ASP A 19 3.33 -10.66 -5.57
N ARG A 20 2.01 -10.87 -5.72
CA ARG A 20 1.27 -10.57 -6.95
C ARG A 20 1.28 -9.08 -7.26
N LEU A 21 1.04 -8.23 -6.26
CA LEU A 21 1.03 -6.78 -6.40
C LEU A 21 2.45 -6.22 -6.59
N GLY A 22 3.46 -6.82 -5.97
CA GLY A 22 4.87 -6.47 -6.20
C GLY A 22 5.27 -6.67 -7.66
N ARG A 23 4.98 -7.84 -8.23
CA ARG A 23 5.19 -8.11 -9.68
C ARG A 23 4.44 -7.12 -10.57
N LEU A 24 3.23 -6.71 -10.17
CA LEU A 24 2.49 -5.68 -10.90
C LEU A 24 3.19 -4.33 -10.86
N PHE A 25 3.73 -3.92 -9.71
CA PHE A 25 4.47 -2.67 -9.57
C PHE A 25 5.79 -2.69 -10.36
N GLU A 26 6.47 -3.84 -10.44
CA GLU A 26 7.63 -4.04 -11.31
C GLU A 26 7.27 -3.85 -12.79
N LEU A 27 6.13 -4.40 -13.24
CA LEU A 27 5.60 -4.16 -14.59
C LEU A 27 5.23 -2.69 -14.85
N TRP A 28 5.00 -1.91 -13.79
CA TRP A 28 4.78 -0.47 -13.87
C TRP A 28 6.07 0.35 -13.79
N GLY A 29 7.23 -0.30 -13.72
CA GLY A 29 8.55 0.35 -13.69
C GLY A 29 9.02 0.75 -12.30
N TYR A 30 8.38 0.25 -11.24
CA TYR A 30 8.90 0.41 -9.88
C TYR A 30 9.95 -0.66 -9.56
N SER A 31 10.89 -0.34 -8.68
CA SER A 31 11.84 -1.28 -8.07
C SER A 31 11.50 -1.52 -6.61
N LEU A 32 11.70 -2.75 -6.12
CA LEU A 32 11.56 -3.03 -4.69
C LEU A 32 12.60 -2.23 -3.90
N ALA A 33 12.14 -1.52 -2.87
CA ALA A 33 12.96 -0.78 -1.93
C ALA A 33 13.19 -1.60 -0.64
N ASP A 34 14.36 -1.45 -0.04
CA ASP A 34 14.70 -2.14 1.22
C ASP A 34 13.92 -1.59 2.42
N LYS A 35 13.54 -0.31 2.36
CA LYS A 35 12.87 0.43 3.43
C LYS A 35 11.75 1.31 2.87
N ALA A 36 10.80 1.66 3.73
CA ALA A 36 9.67 2.51 3.34
C ALA A 36 10.12 3.95 3.03
N GLU A 37 11.20 4.40 3.68
CA GLU A 37 11.84 5.70 3.51
C GLU A 37 12.41 5.90 2.10
N ASP A 38 12.80 4.81 1.44
CA ASP A 38 13.41 4.80 0.12
C ASP A 38 12.38 4.58 -1.01
N ALA A 39 11.08 4.53 -0.67
CA ALA A 39 10.00 4.25 -1.62
C ALA A 39 9.14 5.49 -1.92
N GLU A 40 8.67 5.60 -3.15
CA GLU A 40 7.59 6.51 -3.54
C GLU A 40 6.21 5.87 -3.40
N LEU A 41 6.13 4.54 -3.29
CA LEU A 41 4.89 3.81 -3.01
C LEU A 41 5.08 2.81 -1.86
N VAL A 42 4.27 2.92 -0.81
CA VAL A 42 4.19 1.90 0.24
C VAL A 42 2.85 1.19 0.17
N LEU A 43 2.86 -0.13 -0.04
CA LEU A 43 1.68 -0.98 0.07
C LEU A 43 1.61 -1.58 1.48
N VAL A 44 0.52 -1.32 2.19
CA VAL A 44 0.12 -1.99 3.43
C VAL A 44 -0.91 -3.05 3.08
N ASN A 45 -0.53 -4.33 3.16
CA ASN A 45 -1.46 -5.44 2.99
C ASN A 45 -1.70 -6.13 4.34
N SER A 46 -2.94 -6.06 4.83
CA SER A 46 -3.28 -6.52 6.18
C SER A 46 -4.46 -7.48 6.22
N CYS A 47 -4.31 -8.59 6.94
CA CYS A 47 -5.43 -9.38 7.46
C CYS A 47 -5.65 -9.09 8.95
N VAL A 48 -6.87 -8.67 9.28
CA VAL A 48 -7.31 -8.45 10.66
C VAL A 48 -8.54 -9.30 10.93
N VAL A 49 -8.29 -10.54 11.32
CA VAL A 49 -9.31 -11.37 11.99
C VAL A 49 -9.32 -11.13 13.50
N ARG A 50 -8.37 -10.32 14.03
CA ARG A 50 -8.14 -10.12 15.47
C ARG A 50 -7.69 -8.67 15.78
N GLU A 51 -8.16 -8.14 16.91
CA GLU A 51 -7.89 -6.77 17.40
C GLU A 51 -6.39 -6.43 17.52
N HIS A 52 -5.56 -7.39 17.94
CA HIS A 52 -4.13 -7.16 18.11
C HIS A 52 -3.38 -6.89 16.80
N ALA A 53 -3.87 -7.43 15.68
CA ALA A 53 -3.32 -7.16 14.36
C ALA A 53 -3.72 -5.75 13.87
N GLU A 54 -4.93 -5.29 14.22
CA GLU A 54 -5.42 -3.97 13.84
C GLU A 54 -4.57 -2.85 14.44
N ASN A 55 -4.23 -2.95 15.73
CA ASN A 55 -3.36 -1.97 16.39
C ASN A 55 -2.00 -1.82 15.71
N LYS A 56 -1.41 -2.92 15.23
CA LYS A 56 -0.14 -2.88 14.48
C LYS A 56 -0.28 -2.12 13.16
N VAL A 57 -1.38 -2.34 12.45
CA VAL A 57 -1.64 -1.66 11.17
C VAL A 57 -1.89 -0.18 11.39
N VAL A 58 -2.69 0.18 12.39
CA VAL A 58 -2.95 1.57 12.78
C VAL A 58 -1.63 2.28 13.11
N ASN A 59 -0.78 1.68 13.94
CA ASN A 59 0.53 2.22 14.28
C ASN A 59 1.42 2.38 13.04
N ARG A 60 1.43 1.39 12.15
CA ARG A 60 2.18 1.46 10.88
C ARG A 60 1.69 2.61 10.00
N LEU A 61 0.38 2.77 9.84
CA LEU A 61 -0.21 3.85 9.06
C LEU A 61 0.14 5.24 9.64
N HIS A 62 0.16 5.39 10.97
CA HIS A 62 0.61 6.64 11.60
C HIS A 62 2.10 6.93 11.38
N LEU A 63 2.96 5.92 11.42
CA LEU A 63 4.38 6.08 11.05
C LEU A 63 4.54 6.50 9.60
N LEU A 64 3.79 5.88 8.68
CA LEU A 64 3.81 6.24 7.26
C LEU A 64 3.24 7.64 7.01
N ARG A 65 2.25 8.10 7.79
CA ARG A 65 1.78 9.48 7.75
C ARG A 65 2.92 10.46 8.10
N SER A 66 3.67 10.17 9.16
CA SER A 66 4.84 10.99 9.54
C SER A 66 5.90 11.02 8.44
N LEU A 67 6.14 9.88 7.78
CA LEU A 67 7.05 9.81 6.65
C LEU A 67 6.55 10.61 5.44
N LYS A 68 5.26 10.50 5.12
CA LYS A 68 4.60 11.26 4.04
C LYS A 68 4.62 12.77 4.29
N ASN A 69 4.54 13.21 5.56
CA ASN A 69 4.71 14.63 5.89
C ASN A 69 6.11 15.15 5.56
N LYS A 70 7.15 14.30 5.64
CA LYS A 70 8.53 14.64 5.25
C LYS A 70 8.76 14.50 3.75
N ASN A 71 8.10 13.54 3.11
CA ASN A 71 8.13 13.33 1.67
C ASN A 71 6.71 13.31 1.09
N PRO A 72 6.16 14.48 0.67
CA PRO A 72 4.80 14.55 0.12
C PRO A 72 4.58 13.76 -1.16
N LYS A 73 5.65 13.29 -1.83
CA LYS A 73 5.57 12.42 -3.00
C LYS A 73 5.25 10.98 -2.64
N LEU A 74 5.50 10.57 -1.38
CA LEU A 74 5.19 9.22 -0.91
C LEU A 74 3.68 8.95 -1.01
N LYS A 75 3.34 7.89 -1.72
CA LYS A 75 2.00 7.33 -1.80
C LYS A 75 1.84 6.14 -0.87
N ILE A 76 0.69 6.08 -0.20
CA ILE A 76 0.32 4.99 0.69
C ILE A 76 -0.89 4.27 0.09
N ALA A 77 -0.74 2.98 -0.17
CA ALA A 77 -1.82 2.09 -0.59
C ALA A 77 -2.16 1.11 0.55
N LEU A 78 -3.45 0.84 0.74
CA LEU A 78 -3.96 -0.08 1.75
C LEU A 78 -4.90 -1.12 1.12
N THR A 79 -4.61 -2.39 1.38
CA THR A 79 -5.43 -3.53 0.96
C THR A 79 -5.46 -4.66 2.00
N GLY A 80 -6.09 -5.76 1.64
CA GLY A 80 -6.29 -6.93 2.49
C GLY A 80 -7.63 -6.89 3.24
N CYS A 81 -7.86 -7.90 4.07
CA CYS A 81 -9.12 -8.08 4.79
C CYS A 81 -9.51 -6.90 5.70
N LEU A 82 -8.55 -6.05 6.11
CA LEU A 82 -8.84 -4.82 6.86
C LEU A 82 -9.76 -3.86 6.11
N VAL A 83 -9.68 -3.81 4.78
CA VAL A 83 -10.43 -2.84 3.98
C VAL A 83 -11.94 -3.10 4.05
N GLY A 84 -12.37 -4.28 4.50
CA GLY A 84 -13.77 -4.62 4.71
C GLY A 84 -14.61 -4.44 3.45
N GLN A 85 -15.94 -4.35 3.62
CA GLN A 85 -16.85 -4.04 2.51
C GLN A 85 -17.07 -2.52 2.34
N ASP A 86 -16.93 -1.75 3.43
CA ASP A 86 -17.15 -0.30 3.40
C ASP A 86 -15.81 0.47 3.37
N ILE A 87 -15.31 0.66 2.16
CA ILE A 87 -14.12 1.47 1.87
C ILE A 87 -14.28 2.91 2.38
N SER A 88 -15.50 3.45 2.42
CA SER A 88 -15.74 4.84 2.85
C SER A 88 -15.45 5.04 4.33
N LEU A 89 -15.74 4.05 5.17
CA LEU A 89 -15.37 4.08 6.59
C LEU A 89 -13.85 4.07 6.77
N ILE A 90 -13.14 3.22 6.01
CA ILE A 90 -11.67 3.16 6.06
C ILE A 90 -11.04 4.46 5.56
N LYS A 91 -11.57 5.05 4.48
CA LYS A 91 -11.15 6.37 3.98
C LYS A 91 -11.35 7.48 5.04
N LYS A 92 -12.48 7.47 5.75
CA LYS A 92 -12.74 8.41 6.85
C LYS A 92 -11.76 8.20 8.02
N LYS A 93 -11.42 6.95 8.35
CA LYS A 93 -10.49 6.61 9.43
C LYS A 93 -9.04 6.97 9.09
N PHE A 94 -8.63 6.80 7.83
CA PHE A 94 -7.27 7.04 7.36
C PHE A 94 -7.23 7.97 6.12
N PRO A 95 -7.61 9.25 6.27
CA PRO A 95 -7.74 10.18 5.14
C PRO A 95 -6.40 10.52 4.46
N PHE A 96 -5.28 10.15 5.06
CA PHE A 96 -3.93 10.35 4.52
C PHE A 96 -3.46 9.20 3.61
N VAL A 97 -4.21 8.09 3.53
CA VAL A 97 -3.95 6.97 2.62
C VAL A 97 -4.49 7.35 1.24
N ASP A 98 -3.62 7.32 0.22
CA ASP A 98 -3.97 7.74 -1.14
C ASP A 98 -4.88 6.73 -1.84
N TYR A 99 -4.62 5.44 -1.61
CA TYR A 99 -5.29 4.36 -2.33
C TYR A 99 -5.80 3.29 -1.37
N ILE A 100 -7.10 2.99 -1.45
CA ILE A 100 -7.75 1.95 -0.65
C ILE A 100 -8.57 1.09 -1.60
N PHE A 101 -8.32 -0.21 -1.60
CA PHE A 101 -8.96 -1.17 -2.50
C PHE A 101 -9.09 -2.54 -1.85
N GLY A 102 -10.13 -3.27 -2.23
CA GLY A 102 -10.47 -4.55 -1.63
C GLY A 102 -9.43 -5.65 -1.93
N PRO A 103 -9.37 -6.70 -1.10
CA PRO A 103 -8.51 -7.84 -1.34
C PRO A 103 -8.84 -8.51 -2.69
N GLY A 104 -7.84 -9.01 -3.38
CA GLY A 104 -7.92 -9.62 -4.71
C GLY A 104 -8.13 -8.63 -5.85
N SER A 105 -8.44 -7.36 -5.55
CA SER A 105 -8.68 -6.34 -6.57
C SER A 105 -7.36 -5.86 -7.18
N MET A 106 -7.45 -5.33 -8.39
CA MET A 106 -6.33 -4.67 -9.05
C MET A 106 -6.36 -3.17 -8.72
N PRO A 107 -5.23 -2.57 -8.34
CA PRO A 107 -5.13 -1.13 -8.23
C PRO A 107 -5.37 -0.51 -9.62
N ASP A 108 -6.32 0.42 -9.71
CA ASP A 108 -6.73 1.08 -10.94
C ASP A 108 -6.15 2.49 -11.09
N TRP A 109 -5.42 2.98 -10.07
CA TRP A 109 -4.63 4.19 -10.14
C TRP A 109 -3.37 3.97 -10.98
N ARG A 110 -3.57 3.70 -12.27
CA ARG A 110 -2.54 4.09 -13.21
C ARG A 110 -2.47 5.59 -13.13
N ASP A 111 -1.31 6.10 -12.70
CA ASP A 111 -0.98 7.52 -12.84
C ASP A 111 -1.44 7.93 -14.24
N SER A 112 -2.41 8.83 -14.24
CA SER A 112 -2.92 9.54 -15.40
C SER A 112 -1.74 10.00 -16.27
N GLY A 113 -1.42 9.26 -17.33
CA GLY A 113 -0.57 9.70 -18.43
C GLY A 113 0.94 9.77 -18.22
N ARG A 114 1.52 9.26 -17.13
CA ARG A 114 3.00 9.09 -17.04
C ARG A 114 3.41 7.66 -17.29
N VAL A 115 3.20 7.24 -18.54
CA VAL A 115 4.20 6.38 -19.19
C VAL A 115 5.49 7.18 -19.14
N TYR A 116 6.36 6.91 -18.16
CA TYR A 116 7.75 7.31 -18.28
C TYR A 116 8.26 6.56 -19.50
N SER A 117 8.34 7.29 -20.60
CA SER A 117 8.95 6.82 -21.83
C SER A 117 10.33 6.28 -21.48
N ALA A 118 10.50 4.97 -21.64
CA ALA A 118 11.79 4.44 -22.02
C ALA A 118 12.03 4.93 -23.46
N ALA A 119 12.64 6.11 -23.57
CA ALA A 119 13.31 6.63 -24.76
C ALA A 119 14.41 7.59 -24.28
#